data_AF-N1PRT5-F1
#
_entry.id   AF-N1PRT5-F1
#
_cell.length_a   1.000
_cell.length_b   1.000
_cell.length_c   1.000
_cell.angle_alpha   90.00
_cell.angle_beta   90.00
_cell.angle_gamma   90.00
#
_symmetry.space_group_name_H-M   'P 1'
#
loop_
_entity.id
_entity.type
_entity.pdbx_description
1 polymer ?
#
loop_
_entity_poly.entity_id
_entity_poly.type
_entity_poly.pdbx_seq_one_letter_code
_entity_poly.pdbx_strand_id
1 'polypeptide(L)'
;MASLWPSVEDASSNYETMQIDGLLSATRSGSGVTDSFNGSYIRNYDATNPQAREYLWSLLKANYYDQGIKNFWIDQADGGNLGEAYNNNGQSNIITSLPYPLADVLYYAGTQSSVGKLYPWAHQQAIEDGQRNATGTKQGDPCQYLSLSRSGYIGSQRFCSMIWSGDTTSVWETLSAQVASGLSAAATGWSWWTLDIGGFQSDPTISWSGNIDEDLYRELYVRWLQWGTFLPFMRNHGSRACNFQDAYTCNNEPWTYGENNLPIIKSYIYLRCQLHEYLQAIFERFHQTGRMIMRPLYMDFSLTDCNISNLTRMNTNTSTQQYMFGPRLLVTPVTLPNVTQWDVYLPKTAASNVTNEWTYWWTNVTYAGGQMVTVPAPLEHIPLFHLGSRSDVMGGNVF
;
A
#
# COMPACT_ATOMS: atom_id res chain seq x y z
N MET A 1 -9.73 11.21 6.37
CA MET A 1 -8.74 10.45 7.17
C MET A 1 -7.71 11.45 7.66
N ALA A 2 -7.26 11.37 8.90
CA ALA A 2 -6.18 12.24 9.42
C ALA A 2 -4.96 11.41 9.79
N SER A 3 -3.77 12.01 9.62
CA SER A 3 -2.49 11.39 9.99
C SER A 3 -2.16 11.62 11.46
N LEU A 4 -1.52 10.63 12.08
CA LEU A 4 -0.84 10.75 13.35
C LEU A 4 0.49 10.01 13.30
N TRP A 5 1.47 10.52 14.04
CA TRP A 5 2.78 9.91 14.24
C TRP A 5 2.92 9.46 15.71
N PRO A 6 3.73 8.44 16.01
CA PRO A 6 3.90 7.93 17.38
C PRO A 6 4.79 8.82 18.26
N SER A 7 5.50 9.79 17.69
CA SER A 7 6.47 10.64 18.37
C SER A 7 5.81 11.71 19.25
N VAL A 8 6.32 11.86 20.47
CA VAL A 8 5.94 12.91 21.42
C VAL A 8 7.18 13.74 21.77
N GLU A 9 7.10 15.06 21.58
CA GLU A 9 8.13 16.02 22.00
C GLU A 9 7.81 16.65 23.36
N ASP A 10 8.83 17.19 24.03
CA ASP A 10 8.70 17.80 25.37
C ASP A 10 7.72 18.99 25.40
N ALA A 11 7.56 19.69 24.27
CA ALA A 11 6.63 20.83 24.15
C ALA A 11 5.16 20.42 24.00
N SER A 12 4.87 19.12 23.79
CA SER A 12 3.51 18.62 23.68
C SER A 12 2.74 18.83 24.99
N SER A 13 1.49 19.29 24.90
CA SER A 13 0.60 19.41 26.07
C SER A 13 0.32 18.08 26.76
N ASN A 14 0.60 16.96 26.08
CA ASN A 14 0.40 15.61 26.62
C ASN A 14 1.69 15.00 27.19
N TYR A 15 2.85 15.64 26.97
CA TYR A 15 4.15 15.06 27.32
C TYR A 15 4.25 14.75 28.81
N GLU A 16 3.94 15.73 29.67
CA GLU A 16 4.05 15.56 31.12
C GLU A 16 3.18 14.41 31.63
N THR A 17 1.92 14.34 31.19
CA THR A 17 1.02 13.22 31.52
C THR A 17 1.58 11.88 31.06
N MET A 18 1.96 11.77 29.79
CA MET A 18 2.49 10.52 29.23
C MET A 18 3.80 10.10 29.89
N GLN A 19 4.62 11.05 30.30
CA GLN A 19 5.90 10.80 30.97
C GLN A 19 5.70 10.35 32.42
N ILE A 20 4.76 10.96 33.16
CA ILE A 20 4.42 10.58 34.55
C ILE A 20 3.80 9.18 34.59
N ASP A 21 2.89 8.88 33.67
CA ASP A 21 2.14 7.62 33.64
C ASP A 21 2.91 6.47 32.98
N GLY A 22 4.14 6.71 32.49
CA GLY A 22 4.96 5.68 31.85
C GLY A 22 4.40 5.18 30.51
N LEU A 23 3.84 6.10 29.71
CA LEU A 23 3.20 5.80 28.42
C LEU A 23 4.15 5.96 27.21
N LEU A 24 5.40 6.31 27.46
CA LEU A 24 6.44 6.53 26.43
C LEU A 24 7.47 5.39 26.49
N SER A 25 7.91 4.93 25.32
CA SER A 25 9.11 4.10 25.23
C SER A 25 10.35 4.97 25.38
N ALA A 26 11.47 4.36 25.73
CA ALA A 26 12.70 5.10 25.94
C ALA A 26 13.95 4.27 25.63
N THR A 27 15.04 4.93 25.24
CA THR A 27 16.36 4.27 25.27
C THR A 27 16.70 3.84 26.69
N ARG A 28 17.39 2.70 26.82
CA ARG A 28 17.69 2.07 28.12
C ARG A 28 18.68 2.86 28.99
N SER A 29 19.35 3.85 28.43
CA SER A 29 20.22 4.79 29.14
C SER A 29 20.19 6.16 28.46
N GLY A 30 20.72 7.17 29.15
CA GLY A 30 20.69 8.56 28.68
C GLY A 30 19.35 9.25 28.95
N SER A 31 18.98 10.20 28.09
CA SER A 31 17.77 11.03 28.24
C SER A 31 16.45 10.31 27.90
N GLY A 32 16.53 9.07 27.40
CA GLY A 32 15.38 8.27 26.97
C GLY A 32 14.88 8.61 25.56
N VAL A 33 15.46 9.58 24.86
CA VAL A 33 15.10 9.98 23.49
C VAL A 33 15.25 8.81 22.50
N THR A 34 14.25 8.58 21.66
CA THR A 34 14.26 7.47 20.68
C THR A 34 14.65 7.89 19.28
N ASP A 35 14.38 9.14 18.87
CA ASP A 35 14.81 9.73 17.60
C ASP A 35 14.66 11.27 17.62
N SER A 36 14.79 11.94 16.47
CA SER A 36 14.42 13.34 16.26
C SER A 36 13.44 13.51 15.10
N PHE A 37 12.67 14.59 15.11
CA PHE A 37 11.94 15.11 13.96
C PHE A 37 11.54 16.57 14.20
N ASN A 38 11.32 17.34 13.13
CA ASN A 38 10.87 18.73 13.21
C ASN A 38 11.74 19.64 14.11
N GLY A 39 13.06 19.39 14.16
CA GLY A 39 14.00 20.15 14.98
C GLY A 39 14.00 19.80 16.48
N SER A 40 13.18 18.84 16.91
CA SER A 40 13.08 18.37 18.29
C SER A 40 13.53 16.91 18.41
N TYR A 41 14.16 16.56 19.53
CA TYR A 41 14.31 15.17 19.94
C TYR A 41 13.00 14.68 20.55
N ILE A 42 12.62 13.44 20.24
CA ILE A 42 11.31 12.87 20.57
C ILE A 42 11.42 11.54 21.30
N ARG A 43 10.30 11.11 21.88
CA ARG A 43 10.09 9.75 22.40
C ARG A 43 8.86 9.17 21.74
N ASN A 44 8.96 7.95 21.22
CA ASN A 44 7.79 7.26 20.72
C ASN A 44 6.87 6.87 21.90
N TYR A 45 5.56 7.00 21.72
CA TYR A 45 4.62 6.43 22.67
C TYR A 45 4.73 4.89 22.66
N ASP A 46 4.46 4.24 23.79
CA ASP A 46 4.59 2.80 23.90
C ASP A 46 3.32 2.06 23.44
N ALA A 47 3.27 1.70 22.16
CA ALA A 47 2.15 0.92 21.61
C ALA A 47 1.93 -0.43 22.33
N THR A 48 2.95 -0.99 22.98
CA THR A 48 2.82 -2.27 23.69
C THR A 48 2.11 -2.12 25.04
N ASN A 49 2.12 -0.93 25.63
CA ASN A 49 1.43 -0.60 26.87
C ASN A 49 -0.08 -0.39 26.61
N PRO A 50 -0.99 -1.21 27.18
CA PRO A 50 -2.44 -1.04 27.01
C PRO A 50 -2.95 0.35 27.42
N GLN A 51 -2.43 0.91 28.52
CA GLN A 51 -2.83 2.23 29.00
C GLN A 51 -2.44 3.34 28.02
N ALA A 52 -1.30 3.20 27.35
CA ALA A 52 -0.84 4.16 26.35
C ALA A 52 -1.72 4.13 25.09
N ARG A 53 -2.20 2.93 24.68
CA ARG A 53 -3.16 2.79 23.58
C ARG A 53 -4.51 3.42 23.91
N GLU A 54 -5.02 3.19 25.13
CA GLU A 54 -6.26 3.81 25.60
C GLU A 54 -6.15 5.33 25.66
N TYR A 55 -5.03 5.84 26.17
CA TYR A 55 -4.75 7.28 26.22
C TYR A 55 -4.70 7.89 24.80
N LEU A 56 -3.95 7.27 23.88
CA LEU A 56 -3.91 7.69 22.48
C LEU A 56 -5.31 7.72 21.87
N TRP A 57 -6.10 6.65 22.04
CA TRP A 57 -7.47 6.62 21.52
C TRP A 57 -8.34 7.72 22.11
N SER A 58 -8.21 8.04 23.39
CA SER A 58 -8.98 9.14 24.00
C SER A 58 -8.75 10.48 23.30
N LEU A 59 -7.49 10.76 22.92
CA LEU A 59 -7.12 11.96 22.16
C LEU A 59 -7.67 11.92 20.74
N LEU A 60 -7.53 10.79 20.05
CA LEU A 60 -8.04 10.62 18.69
C LEU A 60 -9.56 10.71 18.63
N LYS A 61 -10.24 10.14 19.63
CA LYS A 61 -11.69 10.17 19.73
C LYS A 61 -12.21 11.59 19.91
N ALA A 62 -11.69 12.30 20.91
CA ALA A 62 -12.14 13.64 21.25
C ALA A 62 -11.90 14.66 20.11
N ASN A 63 -10.73 14.56 19.47
CA ASN A 63 -10.27 15.59 18.51
C ASN A 63 -10.59 15.26 17.04
N TYR A 64 -10.83 13.99 16.70
CA TYR A 64 -11.08 13.58 15.32
C TYR A 64 -12.36 12.79 15.17
N TYR A 65 -12.50 11.66 15.87
CA TYR A 65 -13.62 10.73 15.63
C TYR A 65 -14.98 11.40 15.91
N ASP A 66 -15.09 12.08 17.05
CA ASP A 66 -16.31 12.80 17.46
C ASP A 66 -16.49 14.11 16.68
N GLN A 67 -15.46 14.55 15.96
CA GLN A 67 -15.47 15.70 15.05
C GLN A 67 -15.69 15.32 13.58
N GLY A 68 -16.03 14.05 13.30
CA GLY A 68 -16.37 13.56 11.96
C GLY A 68 -15.20 12.93 11.17
N ILE A 69 -13.95 13.03 11.63
CA ILE A 69 -12.81 12.34 11.02
C ILE A 69 -12.60 10.99 11.70
N LYS A 70 -13.13 9.93 11.09
CA LYS A 70 -13.23 8.61 11.75
C LYS A 70 -12.24 7.55 11.23
N ASN A 71 -11.46 7.90 10.21
CA ASN A 71 -10.41 7.05 9.64
C ASN A 71 -9.04 7.65 9.97
N PHE A 72 -8.07 6.81 10.30
CA PHE A 72 -6.76 7.24 10.80
C PHE A 72 -5.61 6.71 9.96
N TRP A 73 -4.68 7.57 9.60
CA TRP A 73 -3.41 7.19 8.99
C TRP A 73 -2.36 7.15 10.11
N ILE A 74 -1.97 5.94 10.48
CA ILE A 74 -1.03 5.64 11.57
C ILE A 74 0.37 5.47 10.99
N ASP A 75 1.02 6.59 10.74
CA ASP A 75 2.25 6.71 9.95
C ASP A 75 3.51 6.64 10.82
N GLN A 76 4.66 6.33 10.18
CA GLN A 76 5.99 6.34 10.81
C GLN A 76 6.13 5.49 12.10
N ALA A 77 5.32 4.43 12.21
CA ALA A 77 5.20 3.60 13.41
C ALA A 77 5.89 2.23 13.31
N ASP A 78 7.04 2.15 12.63
CA ASP A 78 7.78 0.89 12.41
C ASP A 78 8.39 0.28 13.70
N GLY A 79 8.68 1.11 14.70
CA GLY A 79 9.14 0.72 16.04
C GLY A 79 10.66 0.77 16.24
N GLY A 80 11.07 1.21 17.42
CA GLY A 80 12.45 1.55 17.75
C GLY A 80 12.67 3.05 17.59
N ASN A 81 13.35 3.42 16.51
CA ASN A 81 13.48 4.80 16.04
C ASN A 81 12.22 5.23 15.24
N LEU A 82 12.21 6.44 14.69
CA LEU A 82 11.05 7.01 14.01
C LEU A 82 11.03 6.61 12.54
N GLY A 83 10.58 5.38 12.31
CA GLY A 83 10.16 4.81 11.02
C GLY A 83 11.23 4.54 9.96
N GLU A 84 12.43 5.06 10.12
CA GLU A 84 13.51 4.96 9.13
C GLU A 84 14.55 3.89 9.50
N ALA A 85 15.48 3.58 8.59
CA ALA A 85 16.61 2.66 8.88
C ALA A 85 17.85 3.39 9.44
N TYR A 86 17.69 4.64 9.87
CA TYR A 86 18.73 5.52 10.40
C TYR A 86 18.17 6.35 11.58
N ASN A 87 19.06 6.89 12.41
CA ASN A 87 18.70 7.80 13.51
C ASN A 87 18.80 9.27 13.06
N ASN A 88 18.32 10.16 13.94
CA ASN A 88 18.37 11.60 13.76
C ASN A 88 17.50 12.05 12.58
N ASN A 89 16.29 11.49 12.47
CA ASN A 89 15.37 11.79 11.39
C ASN A 89 15.06 13.32 11.36
N GLY A 90 14.79 13.84 10.16
CA GLY A 90 14.58 15.26 9.90
C GLY A 90 15.85 16.15 9.94
N GLN A 91 17.03 15.59 10.20
CA GLN A 91 18.31 16.31 10.11
C GLN A 91 18.93 16.18 8.71
N SER A 92 20.11 16.79 8.50
CA SER A 92 20.78 16.76 7.19
C SER A 92 21.14 15.33 6.75
N ASN A 93 21.18 15.09 5.43
CA ASN A 93 21.58 13.80 4.85
C ASN A 93 22.98 13.34 5.29
N ILE A 94 23.87 14.27 5.60
CA ILE A 94 25.20 13.94 6.14
C ILE A 94 25.04 13.30 7.53
N ILE A 95 24.21 13.88 8.40
CA ILE A 95 23.98 13.37 9.76
C ILE A 95 23.25 12.03 9.72
N THR A 96 22.19 11.90 8.91
CA THR A 96 21.43 10.64 8.80
C THR A 96 22.26 9.51 8.16
N SER A 97 23.29 9.84 7.38
CA SER A 97 24.24 8.84 6.85
C SER A 97 25.27 8.34 7.86
N LEU A 98 25.42 9.01 9.01
CA LEU A 98 26.34 8.56 10.04
C LEU A 98 25.84 7.26 10.69
N PRO A 99 26.73 6.30 11.01
CA PRO A 99 26.35 4.97 11.47
C PRO A 99 25.99 4.94 12.96
N TYR A 100 25.03 5.76 13.38
CA TYR A 100 24.46 5.67 14.72
C TYR A 100 23.74 4.33 14.87
N PRO A 101 24.01 3.55 15.93
CA PRO A 101 23.31 2.28 16.15
C PRO A 101 21.82 2.54 16.35
N LEU A 102 20.96 1.73 15.73
CA LEU A 102 19.52 1.80 15.96
C LEU A 102 19.20 1.50 17.43
N ALA A 103 18.19 2.19 17.95
CA ALA A 103 17.88 2.18 19.38
C ALA A 103 17.28 0.83 19.84
N ASP A 104 17.98 0.12 20.72
CA ASP A 104 17.41 -1.00 21.48
C ASP A 104 16.61 -0.46 22.67
N VAL A 105 15.43 0.09 22.37
CA VAL A 105 14.53 0.76 23.33
C VAL A 105 13.87 -0.22 24.30
N LEU A 106 13.42 0.30 25.44
CA LEU A 106 12.59 -0.39 26.42
C LEU A 106 11.11 -0.05 26.18
N TYR A 107 10.30 -1.09 26.13
CA TYR A 107 8.84 -1.07 26.11
C TYR A 107 8.28 -1.75 27.36
N TYR A 108 7.00 -1.55 27.63
CA TYR A 108 6.22 -2.25 28.63
C TYR A 108 6.30 -3.78 28.46
N ALA A 109 6.26 -4.27 27.21
CA ALA A 109 6.30 -5.70 26.91
C ALA A 109 7.72 -6.32 26.83
N GLY A 110 8.80 -5.53 26.91
CA GLY A 110 10.18 -6.02 26.72
C GLY A 110 11.09 -5.00 26.04
N THR A 111 12.18 -5.42 25.39
CA THR A 111 13.04 -4.50 24.62
C THR A 111 12.77 -4.58 23.12
N GLN A 112 13.28 -3.63 22.34
CA GLN A 112 13.24 -3.68 20.88
C GLN A 112 13.77 -5.02 20.33
N SER A 113 14.88 -5.50 20.87
CA SER A 113 15.48 -6.76 20.44
C SER A 113 14.67 -8.00 20.81
N SER A 114 13.85 -7.94 21.87
CA SER A 114 13.05 -9.10 22.31
C SER A 114 11.61 -9.09 21.78
N VAL A 115 10.99 -7.92 21.66
CA VAL A 115 9.57 -7.77 21.31
C VAL A 115 9.29 -6.65 20.30
N GLY A 116 10.29 -5.95 19.77
CA GLY A 116 10.09 -4.76 18.94
C GLY A 116 9.22 -4.96 17.70
N LYS A 117 9.16 -6.18 17.15
CA LYS A 117 8.25 -6.53 16.04
C LYS A 117 6.77 -6.40 16.38
N LEU A 118 6.41 -6.42 17.67
CA LEU A 118 5.05 -6.19 18.16
C LEU A 118 4.62 -4.72 17.98
N TYR A 119 5.54 -3.76 17.98
CA TYR A 119 5.22 -2.34 18.04
C TYR A 119 4.22 -1.88 16.96
N PRO A 120 4.48 -2.06 15.64
CA PRO A 120 3.52 -1.64 14.61
C PRO A 120 2.21 -2.42 14.68
N TRP A 121 2.25 -3.70 15.03
CA TRP A 121 1.04 -4.53 15.18
C TRP A 121 0.15 -4.03 16.34
N ALA A 122 0.76 -3.65 17.47
CA ALA A 122 0.05 -3.09 18.61
C ALA A 122 -0.43 -1.65 18.35
N HIS A 123 0.24 -0.92 17.45
CA HIS A 123 -0.23 0.39 16.99
C HIS A 123 -1.50 0.26 16.14
N GLN A 124 -1.58 -0.73 15.24
CA GLN A 124 -2.82 -1.09 14.54
C GLN A 124 -3.92 -1.50 15.54
N GLN A 125 -3.56 -2.31 16.55
CA GLN A 125 -4.49 -2.72 17.60
C GLN A 125 -5.09 -1.53 18.35
N ALA A 126 -4.32 -0.46 18.62
CA ALA A 126 -4.81 0.73 19.31
C ALA A 126 -6.03 1.34 18.61
N ILE A 127 -5.98 1.41 17.27
CA ILE A 127 -7.07 1.98 16.46
C ILE A 127 -8.23 0.98 16.33
N GLU A 128 -7.94 -0.31 16.16
CA GLU A 128 -8.97 -1.36 16.13
C GLU A 128 -9.81 -1.34 17.41
N ASP A 129 -9.17 -1.46 18.58
CA ASP A 129 -9.85 -1.53 19.88
C ASP A 129 -10.73 -0.28 20.08
N GLY A 130 -10.20 0.89 19.72
CA GLY A 130 -10.93 2.15 19.79
C GLY A 130 -12.17 2.21 18.88
N GLN A 131 -12.00 1.86 17.60
CA GLN A 131 -13.10 1.86 16.62
C GLN A 131 -14.17 0.81 16.96
N ARG A 132 -13.78 -0.38 17.40
CA ARG A 132 -14.70 -1.44 17.85
C ARG A 132 -15.49 -1.02 19.08
N ASN A 133 -14.83 -0.41 20.07
CA ASN A 133 -15.50 0.15 21.22
C ASN A 133 -16.52 1.23 20.83
N ALA A 134 -16.11 2.19 19.98
CA ALA A 134 -16.97 3.29 19.56
C ALA A 134 -18.17 2.87 18.70
N THR A 135 -18.08 1.72 18.02
CA THR A 135 -19.15 1.18 17.17
C THR A 135 -19.98 0.10 17.86
N GLY A 136 -19.55 -0.41 19.02
CA GLY A 136 -20.18 -1.54 19.68
C GLY A 136 -20.05 -2.86 18.91
N THR A 137 -19.03 -3.00 18.05
CA THR A 137 -18.79 -4.20 17.23
C THR A 137 -17.60 -5.00 17.75
N LYS A 138 -17.47 -6.28 17.35
CA LYS A 138 -16.34 -7.13 17.71
C LYS A 138 -15.30 -7.14 16.59
N GLN A 139 -14.03 -7.41 16.94
CA GLN A 139 -13.01 -7.69 15.93
C GLN A 139 -13.45 -8.85 15.04
N GLY A 140 -13.31 -8.68 13.72
CA GLY A 140 -13.78 -9.63 12.71
C GLY A 140 -15.16 -9.31 12.14
N ASP A 141 -15.98 -8.51 12.84
CA ASP A 141 -17.25 -8.00 12.27
C ASP A 141 -16.96 -6.97 11.15
N PRO A 142 -17.92 -6.66 10.27
CA PRO A 142 -17.74 -5.64 9.23
C PRO A 142 -17.19 -4.31 9.77
N CYS A 143 -16.16 -3.79 9.12
CA CYS A 143 -15.53 -2.53 9.47
C CYS A 143 -16.38 -1.34 9.02
N GLN A 144 -16.64 -0.38 9.91
CA GLN A 144 -17.27 0.90 9.52
C GLN A 144 -16.24 1.95 9.10
N TYR A 145 -15.03 1.86 9.64
CA TYR A 145 -13.93 2.78 9.40
C TYR A 145 -12.64 1.97 9.28
N LEU A 146 -11.62 2.58 8.69
CA LEU A 146 -10.34 1.97 8.39
C LEU A 146 -9.20 2.79 8.98
N SER A 147 -8.09 2.10 9.20
CA SER A 147 -6.78 2.71 9.37
C SER A 147 -5.86 2.43 8.17
N LEU A 148 -4.88 3.29 7.97
CA LEU A 148 -3.80 3.14 6.98
C LEU A 148 -2.48 3.03 7.74
N SER A 149 -1.81 1.87 7.68
CA SER A 149 -0.57 1.57 8.41
C SER A 149 0.59 1.31 7.47
N ARG A 150 1.81 1.78 7.81
CA ARG A 150 2.99 1.52 6.98
C ARG A 150 3.59 0.14 7.25
N SER A 151 3.28 -0.40 8.41
CA SER A 151 3.95 -1.56 8.98
C SER A 151 2.95 -2.45 9.71
N GLY A 152 3.42 -3.64 10.08
CA GLY A 152 2.61 -4.67 10.74
C GLY A 152 3.45 -5.90 11.06
N TYR A 153 2.77 -6.97 11.47
CA TYR A 153 3.43 -8.24 11.76
C TYR A 153 2.48 -9.43 11.52
N ILE A 154 2.84 -10.61 12.04
CA ILE A 154 2.07 -11.85 11.89
C ILE A 154 0.61 -11.59 12.32
N GLY A 155 -0.32 -11.85 11.41
CA GLY A 155 -1.75 -11.73 11.70
C GLY A 155 -2.31 -10.31 11.66
N SER A 156 -1.58 -9.31 11.14
CA SER A 156 -2.10 -7.93 10.98
C SER A 156 -3.36 -7.82 10.12
N GLN A 157 -3.66 -8.81 9.27
CA GLN A 157 -4.89 -8.85 8.47
C GLN A 157 -6.19 -8.96 9.30
N ARG A 158 -6.08 -9.16 10.63
CA ARG A 158 -7.24 -9.22 11.54
C ARG A 158 -7.86 -7.86 11.84
N PHE A 159 -7.18 -6.77 11.50
CA PHE A 159 -7.59 -5.41 11.83
C PHE A 159 -8.33 -4.75 10.68
N CYS A 160 -9.16 -3.76 10.98
CA CYS A 160 -9.68 -2.78 10.03
C CYS A 160 -8.56 -1.83 9.55
N SER A 161 -7.50 -2.38 8.97
CA SER A 161 -6.26 -1.68 8.65
C SER A 161 -5.71 -2.15 7.32
N MET A 162 -5.42 -1.21 6.42
CA MET A 162 -4.70 -1.49 5.18
C MET A 162 -3.23 -1.12 5.33
N ILE A 163 -2.35 -1.91 4.72
CA ILE A 163 -0.91 -1.65 4.66
C ILE A 163 -0.58 -0.98 3.32
N TRP A 164 0.23 0.08 3.33
CA TRP A 164 0.86 0.58 2.11
C TRP A 164 2.36 0.36 2.12
N SER A 165 2.98 0.36 0.94
CA SER A 165 4.40 0.02 0.78
C SER A 165 5.41 1.06 1.26
N GLY A 166 4.96 2.18 1.82
CA GLY A 166 5.82 3.25 2.30
C GLY A 166 6.37 4.16 1.20
N ASP A 167 7.40 4.90 1.58
CA ASP A 167 8.02 5.94 0.77
C ASP A 167 8.78 5.33 -0.41
N THR A 168 8.35 5.68 -1.63
CA THR A 168 8.88 5.13 -2.88
C THR A 168 9.33 6.26 -3.81
N THR A 169 10.38 6.04 -4.59
CA THR A 169 10.80 7.01 -5.61
C THR A 169 9.86 6.99 -6.83
N SER A 170 9.64 8.17 -7.42
CA SER A 170 8.72 8.39 -8.52
C SER A 170 9.37 8.09 -9.88
N VAL A 171 9.71 6.82 -10.11
CA VAL A 171 10.44 6.33 -11.31
C VAL A 171 9.89 4.99 -11.82
N TRP A 172 10.14 4.67 -13.09
CA TRP A 172 9.62 3.45 -13.76
C TRP A 172 10.06 2.14 -13.11
N GLU A 173 11.32 2.06 -12.68
CA GLU A 173 11.85 0.86 -12.01
C GLU A 173 11.09 0.58 -10.70
N THR A 174 10.76 1.63 -9.94
CA THR A 174 10.02 1.51 -8.68
C THR A 174 8.62 0.97 -8.93
N LEU A 175 7.89 1.48 -9.92
CA LEU A 175 6.60 0.92 -10.34
C LEU A 175 6.70 -0.61 -10.57
N SER A 176 7.75 -1.06 -11.25
CA SER A 176 7.97 -2.48 -11.53
C SER A 176 8.22 -3.32 -10.26
N ALA A 177 9.00 -2.79 -9.31
CA ALA A 177 9.36 -3.48 -8.08
C ALA A 177 8.18 -3.61 -7.11
N GLN A 178 7.25 -2.63 -7.10
CA GLN A 178 6.12 -2.61 -6.17
C GLN A 178 5.15 -3.79 -6.38
N VAL A 179 5.05 -4.34 -7.60
CA VAL A 179 4.16 -5.49 -7.86
C VAL A 179 4.58 -6.70 -7.00
N ALA A 180 5.87 -7.07 -7.03
CA ALA A 180 6.39 -8.20 -6.26
C ALA A 180 6.25 -8.00 -4.74
N SER A 181 6.34 -6.75 -4.26
CA SER A 181 6.12 -6.40 -2.85
C SER A 181 4.69 -6.74 -2.42
N GLY A 182 3.67 -6.30 -3.16
CA GLY A 182 2.28 -6.63 -2.86
C GLY A 182 1.97 -8.13 -2.98
N LEU A 183 2.61 -8.85 -3.92
CA LEU A 183 2.44 -10.30 -4.05
C LEU A 183 3.07 -11.07 -2.88
N SER A 184 4.18 -10.57 -2.35
CA SER A 184 4.80 -11.11 -1.13
C SER A 184 3.95 -10.81 0.11
N ALA A 185 3.32 -9.63 0.19
CA ALA A 185 2.32 -9.31 1.22
C ALA A 185 1.13 -10.30 1.17
N ALA A 186 0.63 -10.61 -0.03
CA ALA A 186 -0.41 -11.62 -0.21
C ALA A 186 0.05 -13.02 0.26
N ALA A 187 1.27 -13.44 -0.07
CA ALA A 187 1.82 -14.71 0.42
C ALA A 187 1.97 -14.74 1.97
N THR A 188 2.17 -13.58 2.58
CA THR A 188 2.23 -13.40 4.05
C THR A 188 0.84 -13.45 4.71
N GLY A 189 -0.24 -13.38 3.92
CA GLY A 189 -1.62 -13.34 4.40
C GLY A 189 -2.21 -11.93 4.49
N TRP A 190 -1.50 -10.91 4.04
CA TRP A 190 -1.95 -9.53 4.02
C TRP A 190 -2.57 -9.21 2.66
N SER A 191 -3.89 -9.12 2.61
CA SER A 191 -4.60 -8.80 1.37
C SER A 191 -5.10 -7.37 1.28
N TRP A 192 -5.15 -6.65 2.40
CA TRP A 192 -5.47 -5.23 2.43
C TRP A 192 -4.20 -4.42 2.20
N TRP A 193 -3.72 -4.44 0.96
CA TRP A 193 -2.47 -3.82 0.55
C TRP A 193 -2.71 -2.72 -0.51
N THR A 194 -1.89 -1.67 -0.50
CA THR A 194 -1.90 -0.59 -1.48
C THR A 194 -0.51 0.08 -1.57
N LEU A 195 -0.42 1.15 -2.34
CA LEU A 195 0.77 1.98 -2.53
C LEU A 195 0.39 3.47 -2.71
N ASP A 196 1.40 4.29 -2.98
CA ASP A 196 1.27 5.68 -3.44
C ASP A 196 1.30 5.73 -4.98
N ILE A 197 0.15 5.98 -5.61
CA ILE A 197 0.08 6.08 -7.08
C ILE A 197 0.98 7.21 -7.57
N GLY A 198 1.95 6.87 -8.42
CA GLY A 198 2.95 7.80 -8.95
C GLY A 198 4.23 7.93 -8.12
N GLY A 199 4.36 7.17 -7.02
CA GLY A 199 5.48 7.26 -6.08
C GLY A 199 5.29 8.36 -5.02
N PHE A 200 6.14 8.34 -3.98
CA PHE A 200 6.13 9.31 -2.89
C PHE A 200 7.17 10.42 -3.07
N GLN A 201 8.46 10.06 -3.19
CA GLN A 201 9.58 11.00 -3.27
C GLN A 201 10.02 11.22 -4.72
N SER A 202 10.57 12.40 -5.00
CA SER A 202 11.27 12.66 -6.25
C SER A 202 12.68 12.07 -6.19
N ASP A 203 13.14 11.43 -7.26
CA ASP A 203 14.53 10.97 -7.37
C ASP A 203 15.43 12.14 -7.80
N PRO A 204 16.39 12.57 -6.96
CA PRO A 204 17.23 13.74 -7.28
C PRO A 204 18.18 13.51 -8.46
N THR A 205 18.38 12.26 -8.90
CA THR A 205 19.20 11.92 -10.06
C THR A 205 18.44 11.96 -11.38
N ILE A 206 17.10 12.08 -11.33
CA ILE A 206 16.21 12.08 -12.49
C ILE A 206 15.42 13.38 -12.53
N SER A 207 15.73 14.24 -13.50
CA SER A 207 15.21 15.61 -13.58
C SER A 207 13.68 15.73 -13.64
N TRP A 208 13.00 14.75 -14.23
CA TRP A 208 11.54 14.73 -14.36
C TRP A 208 10.83 14.05 -13.18
N SER A 209 11.55 13.35 -12.30
CA SER A 209 10.93 12.51 -11.27
C SER A 209 10.04 13.33 -10.35
N GLY A 210 8.77 12.92 -10.22
CA GLY A 210 7.79 13.58 -9.36
C GLY A 210 7.28 14.93 -9.88
N ASN A 211 7.76 15.44 -11.02
CA ASN A 211 7.35 16.74 -11.56
C ASN A 211 6.07 16.62 -12.41
N ILE A 212 4.94 17.11 -11.91
CA ILE A 212 3.62 17.02 -12.54
C ILE A 212 3.51 17.78 -13.88
N ASP A 213 4.46 18.66 -14.17
CA ASP A 213 4.51 19.44 -15.41
C ASP A 213 5.37 18.80 -16.51
N GLU A 214 6.11 17.74 -16.17
CA GLU A 214 6.98 17.00 -17.11
C GLU A 214 6.25 15.83 -17.76
N ASP A 215 6.32 15.73 -19.09
CA ASP A 215 5.58 14.72 -19.85
C ASP A 215 5.97 13.28 -19.49
N LEU A 216 7.25 13.04 -19.19
CA LEU A 216 7.72 11.70 -18.77
C LEU A 216 7.13 11.28 -17.42
N TYR A 217 6.95 12.22 -16.49
CA TYR A 217 6.30 11.91 -15.22
C TYR A 217 4.79 11.76 -15.37
N ARG A 218 4.15 12.56 -16.23
CA ARG A 218 2.73 12.39 -16.57
C ARG A 218 2.45 11.01 -17.15
N GLU A 219 3.30 10.53 -18.06
CA GLU A 219 3.21 9.17 -18.60
C GLU A 219 3.31 8.12 -17.48
N LEU A 220 4.35 8.23 -16.64
CA LEU A 220 4.55 7.32 -15.49
C LEU A 220 3.33 7.34 -14.56
N TYR A 221 2.83 8.52 -14.19
CA TYR A 221 1.69 8.69 -13.30
C TYR A 221 0.43 8.01 -13.87
N VAL A 222 0.14 8.23 -15.16
CA VAL A 222 -0.99 7.58 -15.83
C VAL A 222 -0.83 6.06 -15.76
N ARG A 223 0.33 5.50 -16.12
CA ARG A 223 0.56 4.04 -16.03
C ARG A 223 0.40 3.50 -14.60
N TRP A 224 0.88 4.23 -13.61
CA TRP A 224 0.77 3.85 -12.20
C TRP A 224 -0.68 3.92 -11.70
N LEU A 225 -1.44 4.93 -12.11
CA LEU A 225 -2.86 5.11 -11.78
C LEU A 225 -3.71 3.99 -12.37
N GLN A 226 -3.42 3.59 -13.60
CA GLN A 226 -4.06 2.44 -14.23
C GLN A 226 -3.89 1.18 -13.38
N TRP A 227 -2.66 0.90 -12.96
CA TRP A 227 -2.39 -0.24 -12.10
C TRP A 227 -3.09 -0.12 -10.74
N GLY A 228 -3.08 1.07 -10.11
CA GLY A 228 -3.75 1.32 -8.85
C GLY A 228 -5.25 0.98 -8.85
N THR A 229 -5.90 1.00 -10.02
CA THR A 229 -7.29 0.57 -10.19
C THR A 229 -7.51 -0.90 -9.82
N PHE A 230 -6.52 -1.75 -10.11
CA PHE A 230 -6.53 -3.20 -9.92
C PHE A 230 -5.71 -3.63 -8.70
N LEU A 231 -5.63 -2.76 -7.70
CA LEU A 231 -5.13 -3.09 -6.36
C LEU A 231 -6.29 -3.25 -5.38
N PRO A 232 -6.09 -3.93 -4.22
CA PRO A 232 -7.12 -4.06 -3.20
C PRO A 232 -7.74 -2.71 -2.82
N PHE A 233 -6.91 -1.67 -2.63
CA PHE A 233 -7.35 -0.28 -2.50
C PHE A 233 -6.71 0.58 -3.58
N MET A 234 -7.50 1.48 -4.17
CA MET A 234 -7.02 2.48 -5.13
C MET A 234 -6.82 3.80 -4.38
N ARG A 235 -5.56 4.20 -4.14
CA ARG A 235 -5.22 5.39 -3.35
C ARG A 235 -4.14 6.21 -4.06
N ASN A 236 -4.39 7.50 -4.23
CA ASN A 236 -3.44 8.46 -4.78
C ASN A 236 -2.79 9.29 -3.66
N HIS A 237 -1.46 9.37 -3.65
CA HIS A 237 -0.69 10.14 -2.68
C HIS A 237 0.75 10.38 -3.16
N GLY A 238 1.40 11.39 -2.59
CA GLY A 238 2.85 11.59 -2.63
C GLY A 238 3.27 13.06 -2.66
N SER A 239 4.57 13.30 -2.53
CA SER A 239 5.18 14.64 -2.54
C SER A 239 5.66 14.98 -3.94
N ARG A 240 4.99 15.95 -4.59
CA ARG A 240 5.22 16.30 -5.99
C ARG A 240 6.11 17.53 -6.12
N ALA A 241 6.85 17.58 -7.22
CA ALA A 241 7.47 18.80 -7.74
C ALA A 241 6.58 19.38 -8.87
N CYS A 242 6.75 20.66 -9.16
CA CYS A 242 5.97 21.36 -10.19
C CYS A 242 6.69 22.64 -10.61
N ASN A 243 6.41 23.08 -11.84
CA ASN A 243 6.90 24.35 -12.37
C ASN A 243 5.96 25.50 -11.97
N PHE A 244 4.68 25.20 -11.69
CA PHE A 244 3.70 26.15 -11.17
C PHE A 244 3.02 25.61 -9.92
N GLN A 245 3.07 26.39 -8.84
CA GLN A 245 2.48 26.04 -7.55
C GLN A 245 1.47 27.12 -7.11
N ASP A 246 0.25 26.69 -6.81
CA ASP A 246 -0.87 27.55 -6.38
C ASP A 246 -1.45 27.16 -5.01
N ALA A 247 -0.85 26.19 -4.33
CA ALA A 247 -1.20 25.73 -2.99
C ALA A 247 0.04 25.58 -2.08
N TYR A 248 -0.13 25.07 -0.86
CA TYR A 248 0.97 24.88 0.09
C TYR A 248 2.04 23.89 -0.42
N THR A 249 1.63 22.87 -1.16
CA THR A 249 2.50 21.95 -1.92
C THR A 249 2.05 21.90 -3.39
N CYS A 250 2.86 21.31 -4.26
CA CYS A 250 2.42 20.98 -5.61
C CYS A 250 1.19 20.04 -5.57
N ASN A 251 0.34 20.20 -6.58
CA ASN A 251 -0.94 19.50 -6.71
C ASN A 251 -0.75 18.00 -7.04
N ASN A 252 -1.77 17.19 -6.77
CA ASN A 252 -1.80 15.76 -7.11
C ASN A 252 -3.21 15.29 -7.53
N GLU A 253 -4.07 16.21 -7.93
CA GLU A 253 -5.45 15.93 -8.30
C GLU A 253 -5.55 15.33 -9.71
N PRO A 254 -6.66 14.63 -10.04
CA PRO A 254 -6.84 14.02 -11.35
C PRO A 254 -6.72 14.97 -12.56
N TRP A 255 -6.93 16.28 -12.37
CA TRP A 255 -6.85 17.31 -13.41
C TRP A 255 -5.48 17.98 -13.53
N THR A 256 -4.54 17.62 -12.68
CA THR A 256 -3.23 18.28 -12.57
C THR A 256 -2.21 17.78 -13.60
N TYR A 257 -2.43 16.60 -14.17
CA TYR A 257 -1.47 15.92 -15.04
C TYR A 257 -1.62 16.27 -16.54
N GLY A 258 -2.15 17.45 -16.86
CA GLY A 258 -2.41 17.92 -18.23
C GLY A 258 -3.78 17.50 -18.79
N GLU A 259 -4.34 18.33 -19.66
CA GLU A 259 -5.72 18.19 -20.17
C GLU A 259 -5.97 16.88 -20.92
N ASN A 260 -4.97 16.40 -21.67
CA ASN A 260 -5.06 15.14 -22.42
C ASN A 260 -5.11 13.90 -21.51
N ASN A 261 -4.56 13.98 -20.29
CA ASN A 261 -4.50 12.85 -19.35
C ASN A 261 -5.73 12.79 -18.44
N LEU A 262 -6.41 13.91 -18.18
CA LEU A 262 -7.63 13.97 -17.37
C LEU A 262 -8.71 12.95 -17.80
N PRO A 263 -9.09 12.81 -19.09
CA PRO A 263 -10.09 11.81 -19.50
C PRO A 263 -9.63 10.38 -19.21
N ILE A 264 -8.33 10.09 -19.35
CA ILE A 264 -7.75 8.78 -19.05
C ILE A 264 -7.89 8.50 -17.56
N ILE A 265 -7.40 9.41 -16.71
CA ILE A 265 -7.44 9.26 -15.25
C ILE A 265 -8.88 9.09 -14.76
N LYS A 266 -9.80 9.93 -15.26
CA LYS A 266 -11.24 9.81 -14.96
C LYS A 266 -11.81 8.46 -15.35
N SER A 267 -11.46 7.91 -16.52
CA SER A 267 -11.99 6.62 -16.95
C SER A 267 -11.61 5.48 -16.00
N TYR A 268 -10.42 5.52 -15.39
CA TYR A 268 -9.98 4.51 -14.42
C TYR A 268 -10.64 4.70 -13.05
N ILE A 269 -10.89 5.94 -12.64
CA ILE A 269 -11.74 6.23 -11.46
C ILE A 269 -13.14 5.65 -11.66
N TYR A 270 -13.76 5.86 -12.83
CA TYR A 270 -15.07 5.28 -13.13
C TYR A 270 -15.03 3.74 -13.21
N LEU A 271 -13.99 3.17 -13.84
CA LEU A 271 -13.81 1.73 -13.89
C LEU A 271 -13.67 1.12 -12.49
N ARG A 272 -12.94 1.78 -11.58
CA ARG A 272 -12.86 1.37 -10.18
C ARG A 272 -14.24 1.29 -9.53
N CYS A 273 -15.10 2.29 -9.76
CA CYS A 273 -16.47 2.28 -9.27
C CYS A 273 -17.32 1.19 -9.92
N GLN A 274 -17.15 0.94 -11.22
CA GLN A 274 -17.87 -0.13 -11.94
C GLN A 274 -17.51 -1.53 -11.41
N LEU A 275 -16.29 -1.73 -10.91
CA LEU A 275 -15.83 -2.98 -10.30
C LEU A 275 -16.31 -3.18 -8.86
N HIS A 276 -17.24 -2.36 -8.33
CA HIS A 276 -17.68 -2.42 -6.94
C HIS A 276 -18.14 -3.82 -6.50
N GLU A 277 -19.04 -4.45 -7.26
CA GLU A 277 -19.55 -5.80 -6.93
C GLU A 277 -18.45 -6.85 -6.97
N TYR A 278 -17.52 -6.74 -7.93
CA TYR A 278 -16.35 -7.61 -8.01
C TYR A 278 -15.46 -7.47 -6.77
N LEU A 279 -15.16 -6.23 -6.39
CA LEU A 279 -14.35 -5.91 -5.22
C LEU A 279 -15.03 -6.44 -3.95
N GLN A 280 -16.33 -6.21 -3.78
CA GLN A 280 -17.06 -6.71 -2.64
C GLN A 280 -17.00 -8.25 -2.56
N ALA A 281 -17.21 -8.96 -3.67
CA ALA A 281 -17.14 -10.41 -3.71
C ALA A 281 -15.75 -10.96 -3.34
N ILE A 282 -14.66 -10.38 -3.86
CA ILE A 282 -13.30 -10.86 -3.57
C ILE A 282 -12.84 -10.48 -2.16
N PHE A 283 -13.26 -9.34 -1.62
CA PHE A 283 -13.02 -8.96 -0.23
C PHE A 283 -13.80 -9.85 0.76
N GLU A 284 -15.06 -10.17 0.44
CA GLU A 284 -15.86 -11.10 1.24
C GLU A 284 -15.24 -12.52 1.24
N ARG A 285 -14.80 -13.00 0.08
CA ARG A 285 -14.12 -14.31 0.00
C ARG A 285 -12.81 -14.33 0.78
N PHE A 286 -12.06 -13.22 0.77
CA PHE A 286 -10.89 -13.04 1.62
C PHE A 286 -11.26 -13.12 3.11
N HIS A 287 -12.30 -12.41 3.55
CA HIS A 287 -12.78 -12.44 4.93
C HIS A 287 -13.15 -13.87 5.38
N GLN A 288 -13.90 -14.61 4.56
CA GLN A 288 -14.41 -15.94 4.92
C GLN A 288 -13.33 -17.04 4.96
N THR A 289 -12.37 -16.98 4.03
CA THR A 289 -11.48 -18.13 3.74
C THR A 289 -10.01 -17.79 3.67
N GLY A 290 -9.63 -16.52 3.77
CA GLY A 290 -8.27 -16.07 3.48
C GLY A 290 -7.91 -16.21 2.00
N ARG A 291 -8.88 -16.17 1.07
CA ARG A 291 -8.59 -16.15 -0.37
C ARG A 291 -7.98 -14.80 -0.75
N MET A 292 -6.67 -14.76 -1.02
CA MET A 292 -5.97 -13.52 -1.38
C MET A 292 -6.61 -12.80 -2.58
N ILE A 293 -6.69 -11.47 -2.49
CA ILE A 293 -7.26 -10.57 -3.49
C ILE A 293 -6.30 -10.42 -4.67
N MET A 294 -5.07 -9.97 -4.43
CA MET A 294 -4.00 -10.03 -5.43
C MET A 294 -3.23 -11.34 -5.26
N ARG A 295 -3.02 -12.07 -6.36
CA ARG A 295 -2.60 -13.46 -6.31
C ARG A 295 -1.44 -13.69 -7.28
N PRO A 296 -0.25 -14.06 -6.79
CA PRO A 296 0.84 -14.44 -7.68
C PRO A 296 0.44 -15.67 -8.49
N LEU A 297 0.92 -15.76 -9.74
CA LEU A 297 0.45 -16.75 -10.71
C LEU A 297 0.56 -18.20 -10.22
N TYR A 298 1.53 -18.50 -9.36
CA TYR A 298 1.69 -19.85 -8.80
C TYR A 298 0.50 -20.30 -7.93
N MET A 299 -0.29 -19.38 -7.36
CA MET A 299 -1.44 -19.75 -6.53
C MET A 299 -2.60 -20.35 -7.35
N ASP A 300 -2.71 -19.99 -8.63
CA ASP A 300 -3.79 -20.46 -9.50
C ASP A 300 -3.30 -21.44 -10.56
N PHE A 301 -2.05 -21.31 -11.01
CA PHE A 301 -1.60 -21.97 -12.25
C PHE A 301 -0.40 -22.91 -12.09
N SER A 302 0.18 -23.06 -10.91
CA SER A 302 1.33 -23.98 -10.71
C SER A 302 0.99 -25.45 -10.95
N LEU A 303 -0.28 -25.84 -10.75
CA LEU A 303 -0.78 -27.19 -11.00
C LEU A 303 -1.17 -27.43 -12.46
N THR A 304 -1.38 -26.36 -13.22
CA THR A 304 -1.98 -26.38 -14.56
C THR A 304 -0.97 -26.06 -15.66
N ASP A 305 0.03 -25.25 -15.35
CA ASP A 305 1.06 -24.77 -16.25
C ASP A 305 2.47 -25.04 -15.68
N CYS A 306 3.16 -26.01 -16.27
CA CYS A 306 4.49 -26.43 -15.83
C CYS A 306 5.55 -25.31 -15.92
N ASN A 307 5.34 -24.28 -16.75
CA ASN A 307 6.27 -23.16 -16.87
C ASN A 307 6.25 -22.26 -15.63
N ILE A 308 5.11 -22.13 -14.95
CA ILE A 308 4.91 -21.17 -13.85
C ILE A 308 5.87 -21.43 -12.69
N SER A 309 6.15 -22.70 -12.40
CA SER A 309 7.12 -23.08 -11.36
C SER A 309 8.53 -22.53 -11.67
N ASN A 310 9.01 -22.73 -12.90
CA ASN A 310 10.33 -22.24 -13.32
C ASN A 310 10.38 -20.71 -13.41
N LEU A 311 9.33 -20.08 -13.96
CA LEU A 311 9.22 -18.63 -14.06
C LEU A 311 9.26 -17.96 -12.69
N THR A 312 8.59 -18.54 -11.70
CA THR A 312 8.58 -18.09 -10.30
C THR A 312 9.96 -18.28 -9.66
N ARG A 313 10.58 -19.46 -9.82
CA ARG A 313 11.91 -19.76 -9.26
C ARG A 313 12.98 -18.78 -9.76
N MET A 314 12.88 -18.35 -11.01
CA MET A 314 13.82 -17.44 -11.66
C MET A 314 13.51 -15.96 -11.40
N ASN A 315 12.44 -15.63 -10.66
CA ASN A 315 11.94 -14.25 -10.47
C ASN A 315 11.79 -13.48 -11.79
N THR A 316 11.30 -14.13 -12.83
CA THR A 316 11.08 -13.48 -14.14
C THR A 316 10.04 -12.37 -14.02
N ASN A 317 10.11 -11.35 -14.89
CA ASN A 317 9.12 -10.28 -14.97
C ASN A 317 7.67 -10.81 -15.06
N THR A 318 7.46 -11.93 -15.78
CA THR A 318 6.17 -12.61 -15.81
C THR A 318 5.66 -12.97 -14.42
N SER A 319 6.52 -13.48 -13.54
CA SER A 319 6.13 -13.90 -12.18
C SER A 319 6.11 -12.77 -11.16
N THR A 320 6.89 -11.71 -11.38
CA THR A 320 7.07 -10.61 -10.42
C THR A 320 6.22 -9.38 -10.76
N GLN A 321 5.75 -9.25 -12.00
CA GLN A 321 5.01 -8.09 -12.52
C GLN A 321 3.64 -8.46 -13.12
N GLN A 322 3.28 -9.74 -13.16
CA GLN A 322 1.92 -10.19 -13.49
C GLN A 322 1.25 -10.90 -12.33
N TYR A 323 -0.06 -10.71 -12.18
CA TYR A 323 -0.82 -11.32 -11.10
C TYR A 323 -2.29 -11.46 -11.46
N MET A 324 -2.97 -12.37 -10.76
CA MET A 324 -4.43 -12.42 -10.77
C MET A 324 -4.99 -11.45 -9.74
N PHE A 325 -5.85 -10.53 -10.17
CA PHE A 325 -6.67 -9.70 -9.28
C PHE A 325 -8.04 -10.35 -9.14
N GLY A 326 -8.29 -10.99 -8.00
CA GLY A 326 -9.39 -11.91 -7.81
C GLY A 326 -9.26 -13.17 -8.69
N PRO A 327 -10.34 -13.96 -8.84
CA PRO A 327 -10.29 -15.22 -9.59
C PRO A 327 -10.36 -15.06 -11.12
N ARG A 328 -10.58 -13.84 -11.65
CA ARG A 328 -10.92 -13.65 -13.07
C ARG A 328 -10.00 -12.73 -13.84
N LEU A 329 -9.41 -11.71 -13.21
CA LEU A 329 -8.63 -10.70 -13.92
C LEU A 329 -7.14 -11.00 -13.85
N LEU A 330 -6.45 -11.08 -15.00
CA LEU A 330 -5.00 -11.14 -15.10
C LEU A 330 -4.49 -9.74 -15.45
N VAL A 331 -3.68 -9.17 -14.57
CA VAL A 331 -3.19 -7.78 -14.66
C VAL A 331 -1.69 -7.78 -14.94
N THR A 332 -1.24 -6.88 -15.81
CA THR A 332 0.18 -6.65 -16.06
C THR A 332 0.43 -5.16 -16.32
N PRO A 333 0.96 -4.41 -15.33
CA PRO A 333 1.30 -3.01 -15.53
C PRO A 333 2.37 -2.81 -16.60
N VAL A 334 2.28 -1.71 -17.35
CA VAL A 334 3.36 -1.26 -18.24
C VAL A 334 4.40 -0.54 -17.39
N THR A 335 5.64 -1.03 -17.41
CA THR A 335 6.72 -0.58 -16.51
C THR A 335 7.85 0.13 -17.25
N LEU A 336 7.64 0.52 -18.51
CA LEU A 336 8.61 1.25 -19.33
C LEU A 336 7.94 2.45 -20.03
N PRO A 337 8.67 3.55 -20.26
CA PRO A 337 8.19 4.72 -21.00
C PRO A 337 8.09 4.46 -22.51
N ASN A 338 7.28 5.28 -23.20
CA ASN A 338 7.14 5.31 -24.65
C ASN A 338 6.70 3.97 -25.27
N VAL A 339 5.83 3.24 -24.58
CA VAL A 339 5.35 1.91 -24.98
C VAL A 339 3.96 1.98 -25.58
N THR A 340 3.76 1.30 -26.72
CA THR A 340 2.45 1.09 -27.36
C THR A 340 2.03 -0.37 -27.48
N GLN A 341 2.91 -1.31 -27.14
CA GLN A 341 2.67 -2.75 -27.16
C GLN A 341 3.35 -3.41 -25.96
N TRP A 342 2.73 -4.44 -25.39
CA TRP A 342 3.28 -5.11 -24.21
C TRP A 342 3.16 -6.63 -24.32
N ASP A 343 4.21 -7.32 -23.89
CA ASP A 343 4.25 -8.77 -23.83
C ASP A 343 3.62 -9.26 -22.53
N VAL A 344 2.65 -10.17 -22.64
CA VAL A 344 1.95 -10.76 -21.51
C VAL A 344 1.96 -12.28 -21.63
N TYR A 345 2.45 -12.96 -20.61
CA TYR A 345 2.34 -14.41 -20.54
C TYR A 345 0.95 -14.78 -20.04
N LEU A 346 0.22 -15.57 -20.82
CA LEU A 346 -1.10 -16.08 -20.47
C LEU A 346 -0.95 -17.49 -19.91
N PRO A 347 -1.18 -17.77 -18.62
CA PRO A 347 -1.02 -19.10 -18.05
C PRO A 347 -2.01 -20.13 -18.62
N LYS A 348 -1.65 -21.42 -18.59
CA LYS A 348 -2.62 -22.51 -18.83
C LYS A 348 -3.58 -22.66 -17.66
N THR A 349 -4.84 -23.00 -17.93
CA THR A 349 -5.99 -22.95 -16.99
C THR A 349 -6.66 -24.31 -16.69
N ALA A 350 -6.14 -25.41 -17.25
CA ALA A 350 -6.44 -26.82 -16.91
C ALA A 350 -7.82 -27.44 -17.15
N ALA A 351 -8.63 -26.98 -18.10
CA ALA A 351 -9.79 -27.78 -18.51
C ALA A 351 -9.98 -27.85 -20.02
N SER A 352 -9.57 -28.99 -20.60
CA SER A 352 -10.16 -29.60 -21.80
C SER A 352 -10.44 -28.71 -23.03
N ASN A 353 -9.66 -28.85 -24.11
CA ASN A 353 -10.03 -28.47 -25.50
C ASN A 353 -10.64 -27.06 -25.76
N VAL A 354 -10.77 -26.17 -24.78
CA VAL A 354 -11.27 -24.82 -24.97
C VAL A 354 -10.15 -24.00 -25.56
N THR A 355 -10.28 -23.73 -26.85
CA THR A 355 -9.43 -22.79 -27.56
C THR A 355 -9.88 -21.38 -27.14
N ASN A 356 -8.99 -20.65 -26.47
CA ASN A 356 -9.09 -19.21 -26.19
C ASN A 356 -9.94 -18.75 -24.98
N GLU A 357 -9.43 -18.97 -23.76
CA GLU A 357 -10.10 -18.55 -22.52
C GLU A 357 -9.78 -17.13 -22.05
N TRP A 358 -8.61 -16.61 -22.43
CA TRP A 358 -8.16 -15.29 -22.02
C TRP A 358 -8.72 -14.24 -22.96
N THR A 359 -9.65 -13.41 -22.49
CA THR A 359 -10.22 -12.31 -23.29
C THR A 359 -9.51 -11.01 -22.93
N TYR A 360 -8.94 -10.33 -23.92
CA TYR A 360 -8.31 -9.03 -23.71
C TYR A 360 -9.37 -7.94 -23.50
N TRP A 361 -9.23 -7.15 -22.43
CA TRP A 361 -10.27 -6.23 -21.98
C TRP A 361 -10.62 -5.15 -23.03
N TRP A 362 -9.64 -4.66 -23.77
CA TRP A 362 -9.85 -3.49 -24.64
C TRP A 362 -10.34 -3.86 -26.04
N THR A 363 -10.00 -5.05 -26.54
CA THR A 363 -10.34 -5.46 -27.92
C THR A 363 -11.34 -6.60 -27.99
N ASN A 364 -11.64 -7.26 -26.86
CA ASN A 364 -12.43 -8.50 -26.79
C ASN A 364 -11.83 -9.68 -27.59
N VAL A 365 -10.58 -9.58 -28.06
CA VAL A 365 -9.89 -10.69 -28.71
C VAL A 365 -9.57 -11.75 -27.68
N THR A 366 -9.81 -13.01 -28.04
CA THR A 366 -9.56 -14.17 -27.17
C THR A 366 -8.27 -14.89 -27.56
N TYR A 367 -7.55 -15.39 -26.55
CA TYR A 367 -6.25 -16.03 -26.71
C TYR A 367 -6.18 -17.33 -25.90
N ALA A 368 -5.50 -18.33 -26.47
CA ALA A 368 -5.16 -19.55 -25.74
C ALA A 368 -4.13 -19.29 -24.63
N GLY A 369 -4.18 -20.08 -23.56
CA GLY A 369 -3.17 -20.06 -22.50
C GLY A 369 -1.90 -20.86 -22.84
N GLY A 370 -0.86 -20.69 -22.04
CA GLY A 370 0.45 -21.32 -22.17
C GLY A 370 1.41 -20.64 -23.14
N GLN A 371 1.21 -19.36 -23.43
CA GLN A 371 2.00 -18.61 -24.41
C GLN A 371 2.20 -17.14 -24.01
N MET A 372 3.23 -16.53 -24.56
CA MET A 372 3.43 -15.08 -24.55
C MET A 372 2.65 -14.45 -25.71
N VAL A 373 1.92 -13.37 -25.45
CA VAL A 373 1.23 -12.60 -26.49
C VAL A 373 1.63 -11.13 -26.40
N THR A 374 1.83 -10.50 -27.54
CA THR A 374 2.04 -9.04 -27.62
C THR A 374 0.70 -8.37 -27.89
N VAL A 375 0.25 -7.50 -26.98
CA VAL A 375 -1.03 -6.79 -27.10
C VAL A 375 -0.86 -5.27 -27.24
N PRO A 376 -1.80 -4.57 -27.90
CA PRO A 376 -1.79 -3.10 -27.94
C PRO A 376 -1.93 -2.52 -26.53
N ALA A 377 -0.96 -1.73 -26.09
CA ALA A 377 -0.93 -1.09 -24.79
C ALA A 377 -0.69 0.43 -24.93
N PRO A 378 -1.56 1.17 -25.65
CA PRO A 378 -1.47 2.63 -25.73
C PRO A 378 -1.59 3.25 -24.34
N LEU A 379 -1.30 4.56 -24.21
CA LEU A 379 -1.24 5.22 -22.91
C LEU A 379 -2.53 5.07 -22.10
N GLU A 380 -3.68 4.95 -22.76
CA GLU A 380 -5.01 4.81 -22.15
C GLU A 380 -5.30 3.40 -21.60
N HIS A 381 -4.49 2.39 -21.95
CA HIS A 381 -4.82 0.98 -21.73
C HIS A 381 -3.70 0.24 -21.00
N ILE A 382 -4.01 -0.25 -19.80
CA ILE A 382 -3.21 -1.25 -19.11
C ILE A 382 -3.50 -2.65 -19.66
N PRO A 383 -2.49 -3.49 -19.92
CA PRO A 383 -2.71 -4.89 -20.27
C PRO A 383 -3.52 -5.63 -19.20
N LEU A 384 -4.74 -6.01 -19.58
CA LEU A 384 -5.73 -6.64 -18.73
C LEU A 384 -6.46 -7.73 -19.50
N PHE A 385 -6.45 -8.94 -18.95
CA PHE A 385 -7.23 -10.07 -19.47
C PHE A 385 -8.24 -10.52 -18.44
N HIS A 386 -9.31 -11.17 -18.90
CA HIS A 386 -10.27 -11.82 -18.02
C HIS A 386 -10.62 -13.24 -18.47
N LEU A 387 -10.92 -14.09 -17.50
CA LEU A 387 -11.51 -15.41 -17.68
C LEU A 387 -13.04 -15.35 -17.53
N GLY A 388 -13.75 -16.11 -18.37
CA GLY A 388 -15.21 -16.09 -18.43
C GLY A 388 -15.77 -14.76 -18.95
N SER A 389 -17.05 -14.48 -18.70
CA SER A 389 -17.69 -13.27 -19.22
C SER A 389 -17.33 -12.02 -18.41
N ARG A 390 -17.23 -10.87 -19.08
CA ARG A 390 -17.05 -9.58 -18.41
C ARG A 390 -18.25 -9.24 -17.52
N SER A 391 -19.46 -9.63 -17.91
CA SER A 391 -20.67 -9.43 -17.11
C SER A 391 -20.60 -10.14 -15.77
N ASP A 392 -20.04 -11.34 -15.69
CA ASP A 392 -19.89 -12.05 -14.41
C ASP A 392 -18.90 -11.34 -13.50
N VAL A 393 -17.80 -10.83 -14.06
CA VAL A 393 -16.84 -10.00 -13.32
C VAL A 393 -17.54 -8.76 -12.78
N MET A 394 -18.20 -7.98 -13.63
CA MET A 394 -18.88 -6.75 -13.22
C MET A 394 -20.04 -6.98 -12.24
N GLY A 395 -20.67 -8.16 -12.29
CA GLY A 395 -21.75 -8.55 -11.37
C GLY A 395 -21.28 -9.24 -10.08
N GLY A 396 -19.97 -9.44 -9.87
CA GLY A 396 -19.43 -10.10 -8.67
C GLY A 396 -19.68 -11.61 -8.56
N ASN A 397 -20.30 -12.24 -9.57
CA ASN A 397 -20.68 -13.66 -9.57
C ASN A 397 -19.50 -14.57 -9.96
N VAL A 398 -18.47 -14.64 -9.11
CA VAL A 398 -17.16 -15.21 -9.48
C VAL A 398 -16.64 -16.32 -8.56
N PHE A 399 -17.42 -16.72 -7.55
CA PHE A 399 -17.07 -17.78 -6.58
C PHE A 399 -18.15 -18.84 -6.44
#